data_AF-A0A6S9S5W1-F1
#
_entry.id   AF-A0A6S9S5W1-F1
#
_cell.length_a   1.000
_cell.length_b   1.000
_cell.length_c   1.000
_cell.angle_alpha   90.00
_cell.angle_beta   90.00
_cell.angle_gamma   90.00
#
_symmetry.space_group_name_H-M   'P 1'
#
loop_
_entity.id
_entity.type
_entity.pdbx_description
1 polymer ?
#
loop_
_entity_poly.entity_id
_entity_poly.type
_entity_poly.pdbx_seq_one_letter_code
_entity_poly.pdbx_strand_id
1 'polypeptide(L)'
;MIEPNMATMLSFLLTDVAVPRAQLQAMLSRAVDVSFNCMSVDADQSTSDTLVCLSSEAKLLCPEGASDEEQAAALAEFESALTSVCEGLAADVARNGEGTTHVIRVQVTGAPSVDLARGVGKAVVNSPLFKTAVAGNDPNVGRLVAAVGSYLGRVAPDLSLDKCTMSLGGRPIFSAGSFDLDNEAEAALSAHMRDALISDDNGASLLYPPHQRCVEVAIDLGVGDKGVTVLGSDLTREYVDINADYRS
;
A
#
# COMPACT_ATOMS: atom_id res chain seq x y z
N MET A 1 -9.64 12.70 -0.24
CA MET A 1 -10.36 11.63 -0.98
C MET A 1 -9.38 10.74 -1.74
N ILE A 2 -8.63 9.89 -1.05
CA ILE A 2 -7.62 9.02 -1.68
C ILE A 2 -7.89 7.57 -1.28
N GLU A 3 -8.87 6.92 -1.91
CA GLU A 3 -8.96 5.46 -1.97
C GLU A 3 -9.12 4.97 -3.40
N PRO A 4 -8.04 4.75 -4.15
CA PRO A 4 -8.12 4.24 -5.51
C PRO A 4 -8.94 2.96 -5.72
N ASN A 5 -9.93 3.09 -6.61
CA ASN A 5 -10.25 2.13 -7.67
C ASN A 5 -10.07 2.89 -9.01
N MET A 6 -8.86 3.48 -9.15
CA MET A 6 -8.35 4.56 -10.03
C MET A 6 -7.83 5.88 -9.38
N ALA A 7 -8.03 6.20 -8.08
CA ALA A 7 -7.44 7.27 -7.20
C ALA A 7 -7.69 8.76 -7.51
N THR A 8 -8.07 9.67 -6.56
CA THR A 8 -7.94 11.14 -6.83
C THR A 8 -6.48 11.49 -6.79
N MET A 9 -5.90 11.34 -7.94
CA MET A 9 -4.50 11.47 -8.14
C MET A 9 -4.39 11.62 -9.65
N LEU A 10 -3.81 12.73 -10.05
CA LEU A 10 -3.46 13.00 -11.43
C LEU A 10 -1.97 12.67 -11.56
N SER A 11 -1.66 11.51 -12.12
CA SER A 11 -0.27 11.13 -12.43
C SER A 11 -0.06 11.10 -13.93
N PHE A 12 1.03 11.75 -14.35
CA PHE A 12 1.43 11.85 -15.74
C PHE A 12 2.84 11.27 -15.87
N LEU A 13 2.94 10.10 -16.49
CA LEU A 13 4.19 9.40 -16.74
C LEU A 13 4.66 9.71 -18.15
N LEU A 14 5.92 10.10 -18.28
CA LEU A 14 6.56 10.43 -19.55
C LEU A 14 7.72 9.47 -19.79
N THR A 15 7.79 8.88 -20.98
CA THR A 15 8.92 8.06 -21.42
C THR A 15 9.35 8.44 -22.83
N ASP A 16 10.62 8.20 -23.16
CA ASP A 16 11.13 8.32 -24.52
C ASP A 16 11.23 6.97 -25.24
N VAL A 17 10.87 5.87 -24.58
CA VAL A 17 10.95 4.51 -25.12
C VAL A 17 9.75 4.20 -26.01
N ALA A 18 10.02 3.75 -27.23
CA ALA A 18 9.02 3.33 -28.20
C ALA A 18 8.42 1.97 -27.81
N VAL A 19 7.22 1.99 -27.22
CA VAL A 19 6.44 0.79 -26.87
C VAL A 19 5.09 0.86 -27.59
N PRO A 20 4.64 -0.21 -28.28
CA PRO A 20 3.34 -0.21 -28.93
C PRO A 20 2.23 0.15 -27.95
N ARG A 21 1.34 1.10 -28.32
CA ARG A 21 0.27 1.63 -27.46
C ARG A 21 -0.51 0.55 -26.69
N ALA A 22 -0.89 -0.53 -27.36
CA ALA A 22 -1.66 -1.61 -26.74
C ALA A 22 -0.86 -2.34 -25.64
N GLN A 23 0.44 -2.55 -25.85
CA GLN A 23 1.33 -3.15 -24.87
C GLN A 23 1.56 -2.19 -23.70
N LEU A 24 1.82 -0.90 -23.97
CA LEU A 24 1.97 0.12 -22.94
C LEU A 24 0.73 0.23 -22.05
N GLN A 25 -0.48 0.24 -22.64
CA GLN A 25 -1.72 0.26 -21.88
C GLN A 25 -1.90 -1.00 -21.00
N ALA A 26 -1.55 -2.17 -21.52
CA ALA A 26 -1.66 -3.42 -20.77
C ALA A 26 -0.67 -3.47 -19.59
N MET A 27 0.58 -3.06 -19.82
CA MET A 27 1.60 -2.92 -18.77
C MET A 27 1.17 -1.90 -17.72
N LEU A 28 0.65 -0.74 -18.16
CA LEU A 28 0.21 0.30 -17.25
C LEU A 28 -0.94 -0.17 -16.36
N SER A 29 -1.89 -0.92 -16.92
CA SER A 29 -3.03 -1.46 -16.15
C SER A 29 -2.55 -2.40 -15.05
N ARG A 30 -1.60 -3.29 -15.35
CA ARG A 30 -0.99 -4.20 -14.37
C ARG A 30 -0.17 -3.45 -13.31
N ALA A 31 0.62 -2.46 -13.73
CA ALA A 31 1.39 -1.61 -12.83
C ALA A 31 0.45 -0.87 -11.84
N VAL A 32 -0.65 -0.29 -12.33
CA VAL A 32 -1.67 0.38 -11.52
C VAL A 32 -2.32 -0.58 -10.53
N ASP A 33 -2.61 -1.82 -10.94
CA ASP A 33 -3.25 -2.82 -10.09
C ASP A 33 -2.46 -3.22 -8.85
N VAL A 34 -1.13 -3.15 -8.91
CA VAL A 34 -0.23 -3.49 -7.78
C VAL A 34 0.31 -2.25 -7.05
N SER A 35 0.09 -1.05 -7.58
CA SER A 35 0.54 0.21 -6.99
C SER A 35 -0.63 1.06 -6.48
N PHE A 36 -1.17 1.94 -7.33
CA PHE A 36 -2.22 2.88 -6.97
C PHE A 36 -3.49 2.15 -6.51
N ASN A 37 -3.96 1.08 -7.16
CA ASN A 37 -5.12 0.33 -6.69
C ASN A 37 -4.89 -0.42 -5.36
N CYS A 38 -3.66 -0.43 -4.88
CA CYS A 38 -3.25 -1.00 -3.60
C CYS A 38 -2.86 0.06 -2.57
N MET A 39 -3.46 1.25 -2.59
CA MET A 39 -3.28 2.24 -1.52
C MET A 39 -4.58 2.91 -1.06
N SER A 40 -4.65 3.39 0.18
CA SER A 40 -5.79 4.16 0.71
C SER A 40 -5.39 5.08 1.86
N VAL A 41 -5.80 6.34 1.83
CA VAL A 41 -5.64 7.31 2.91
C VAL A 41 -6.91 7.38 3.75
N ASP A 42 -8.07 7.62 3.13
CA ASP A 42 -9.31 7.98 3.84
C ASP A 42 -10.54 7.14 3.46
N ALA A 43 -10.37 6.13 2.60
CA ALA A 43 -11.44 5.29 2.07
C ALA A 43 -12.41 5.99 1.08
N ASP A 44 -12.12 7.21 0.62
CA ASP A 44 -12.97 7.93 -0.32
C ASP A 44 -12.40 7.87 -1.76
N GLN A 45 -13.09 7.11 -2.62
CA GLN A 45 -12.87 7.10 -4.08
C GLN A 45 -13.30 8.43 -4.69
N SER A 46 -12.54 8.95 -5.64
CA SER A 46 -12.91 10.22 -6.28
C SER A 46 -13.44 10.07 -7.69
N THR A 47 -13.99 11.18 -8.15
CA THR A 47 -14.67 11.33 -9.43
C THR A 47 -13.73 11.72 -10.58
N SER A 48 -12.47 12.11 -10.29
CA SER A 48 -11.52 12.71 -11.27
C SER A 48 -10.24 11.90 -11.48
N ASP A 49 -10.30 10.65 -11.06
CA ASP A 49 -9.19 9.72 -10.93
C ASP A 49 -8.51 9.42 -12.26
N THR A 50 -7.27 9.86 -12.47
CA THR A 50 -6.62 9.77 -13.80
C THR A 50 -5.11 9.52 -13.74
N LEU A 51 -4.67 8.44 -14.38
CA LEU A 51 -3.27 8.23 -14.71
C LEU A 51 -3.07 8.19 -16.23
N VAL A 52 -2.12 8.97 -16.75
CA VAL A 52 -1.75 8.99 -18.17
C VAL A 52 -0.28 8.63 -18.33
N CYS A 53 0.04 7.72 -19.25
CA CYS A 53 1.40 7.48 -19.69
C CYS A 53 1.57 7.89 -21.17
N LEU A 54 2.56 8.72 -21.46
CA LEU A 54 2.88 9.23 -22.79
C LEU A 54 4.29 8.81 -23.17
N SER A 55 4.45 8.32 -24.40
CA SER A 55 5.77 8.06 -24.99
C SER A 55 6.05 9.06 -26.10
N SER A 56 7.28 9.58 -26.16
CA SER A 56 7.79 10.37 -27.28
C SER A 56 8.43 9.53 -28.38
N GLU A 57 8.62 8.22 -28.16
CA GLU A 57 9.21 7.25 -29.09
C GLU A 57 10.62 7.60 -29.59
N ALA A 58 11.37 8.46 -28.89
CA ALA A 58 12.70 8.90 -29.30
C ALA A 58 13.80 7.83 -29.18
N LYS A 59 13.56 6.74 -28.43
CA LYS A 59 14.45 5.60 -28.27
C LYS A 59 13.73 4.31 -28.59
N LEU A 60 14.38 3.43 -29.35
CA LEU A 60 13.87 2.08 -29.57
C LEU A 60 13.94 1.28 -28.26
N LEU A 61 12.93 0.44 -28.03
CA LEU A 61 12.92 -0.49 -26.89
C LEU A 61 14.11 -1.46 -26.93
N CYS A 62 14.50 -1.88 -28.13
CA CYS A 62 15.64 -2.76 -28.39
C CYS A 62 16.29 -2.39 -29.74
N PRO A 63 17.52 -2.85 -30.02
CA PRO A 63 18.18 -2.65 -31.31
C PRO A 63 17.36 -3.20 -32.50
N GLU A 64 17.54 -2.62 -33.68
CA GLU A 64 16.95 -3.16 -34.91
C GLU A 64 17.46 -4.59 -35.18
N GLY A 65 16.56 -5.49 -35.53
CA GLY A 65 16.88 -6.90 -35.78
C GLY A 65 17.01 -7.77 -34.52
N ALA A 66 16.66 -7.25 -33.34
CA ALA A 66 16.54 -8.04 -32.12
C ALA A 66 15.60 -9.24 -32.32
N SER A 67 16.01 -10.39 -31.81
CA SER A 67 15.20 -11.60 -31.76
C SER A 67 13.95 -11.42 -30.91
N ASP A 68 12.96 -12.31 -31.08
CA ASP A 68 11.73 -12.30 -30.29
C ASP A 68 12.01 -12.43 -28.78
N GLU A 69 13.06 -13.18 -28.40
CA GLU A 69 13.48 -13.34 -27.00
C GLU A 69 14.05 -12.04 -26.42
N GLU A 70 14.89 -11.32 -27.18
CA GLU A 70 15.45 -10.03 -26.76
C GLU A 70 14.37 -8.96 -26.63
N GLN A 71 13.39 -8.95 -27.56
CA GLN A 71 12.24 -8.05 -27.48
C GLN A 71 11.37 -8.33 -26.25
N ALA A 72 11.09 -9.60 -25.97
CA ALA A 72 10.33 -10.00 -24.80
C ALA A 72 11.05 -9.62 -23.49
N ALA A 73 12.37 -9.79 -23.44
CA ALA A 73 13.19 -9.39 -22.30
C ALA A 73 13.16 -7.87 -22.07
N ALA A 74 13.32 -7.08 -23.14
CA ALA A 74 13.27 -5.62 -23.06
C ALA A 74 11.88 -5.10 -22.64
N LEU A 75 10.80 -5.73 -23.12
CA LEU A 75 9.44 -5.43 -22.68
C LEU A 75 9.25 -5.71 -21.18
N ALA A 76 9.76 -6.84 -20.68
CA ALA A 76 9.69 -7.19 -19.28
C ALA A 76 10.49 -6.22 -18.39
N GLU A 77 11.68 -5.81 -18.84
CA GLU A 77 12.49 -4.80 -18.15
C GLU A 77 11.75 -3.45 -18.08
N PHE A 78 11.18 -2.99 -19.20
CA PHE A 78 10.39 -1.76 -19.24
C PHE A 78 9.17 -1.84 -18.30
N GLU A 79 8.42 -2.94 -18.33
CA GLU A 79 7.28 -3.13 -17.43
C GLU A 79 7.67 -3.13 -15.96
N SER A 80 8.81 -3.76 -15.62
CA SER A 80 9.36 -3.73 -14.26
C SER A 80 9.70 -2.31 -13.83
N ALA A 81 10.33 -1.52 -14.71
CA ALA A 81 10.66 -0.13 -14.43
C ALA A 81 9.40 0.75 -14.27
N LEU A 82 8.42 0.58 -15.16
CA LEU A 82 7.13 1.27 -15.09
C LEU A 82 6.40 0.96 -13.77
N THR A 83 6.38 -0.32 -13.38
CA THR A 83 5.77 -0.78 -12.12
C THR A 83 6.46 -0.17 -10.93
N SER A 84 7.80 -0.19 -10.90
CA SER A 84 8.60 0.41 -9.84
C SER A 84 8.33 1.91 -9.66
N VAL A 85 8.20 2.65 -10.78
CA VAL A 85 7.83 4.07 -10.74
C VAL A 85 6.42 4.27 -10.17
N CYS A 86 5.45 3.46 -10.60
CA CYS A 86 4.07 3.55 -10.10
C CYS A 86 3.98 3.24 -8.60
N GLU A 87 4.67 2.19 -8.13
CA GLU A 87 4.75 1.84 -6.70
C GLU A 87 5.40 2.94 -5.87
N GLY A 88 6.49 3.54 -6.36
CA GLY A 88 7.17 4.67 -5.72
C GLY A 88 6.25 5.86 -5.56
N LEU A 89 5.56 6.26 -6.64
CA LEU A 89 4.61 7.37 -6.61
C LEU A 89 3.41 7.08 -5.71
N ALA A 90 2.86 5.86 -5.73
CA ALA A 90 1.78 5.48 -4.82
C ALA A 90 2.21 5.58 -3.34
N ALA A 91 3.44 5.17 -3.03
CA ALA A 91 4.00 5.34 -1.69
C ALA A 91 4.19 6.81 -1.31
N ASP A 92 4.63 7.66 -2.24
CA ASP A 92 4.77 9.10 -2.01
C ASP A 92 3.41 9.76 -1.74
N VAL A 93 2.35 9.38 -2.46
CA VAL A 93 0.99 9.87 -2.21
C VAL A 93 0.52 9.46 -0.80
N ALA A 94 0.76 8.22 -0.38
CA ALA A 94 0.39 7.78 0.97
C ALA A 94 1.14 8.56 2.06
N ARG A 95 2.44 8.82 1.86
CA ARG A 95 3.28 9.62 2.77
C ARG A 95 2.82 11.07 2.87
N ASN A 96 2.40 11.65 1.74
CA ASN A 96 1.94 13.02 1.66
C ASN A 96 0.40 13.13 1.79
N GLY A 97 -0.24 12.15 2.40
CA GLY A 97 -1.65 12.24 2.78
C GLY A 97 -1.88 13.33 3.81
N GLU A 98 -3.08 13.88 3.83
CA GLU A 98 -3.47 14.97 4.74
C GLU A 98 -3.29 14.56 6.21
N GLY A 99 -2.41 15.26 6.93
CA GLY A 99 -2.09 14.95 8.33
C GLY A 99 -1.44 13.59 8.56
N THR A 100 -0.89 12.94 7.53
CA THR A 100 -0.18 11.66 7.67
C THR A 100 1.07 11.84 8.53
N THR A 101 1.19 11.05 9.60
CA THR A 101 2.43 10.95 10.39
C THR A 101 3.04 9.56 10.36
N HIS A 102 2.31 8.54 9.90
CA HIS A 102 2.84 7.20 9.64
C HIS A 102 2.28 6.66 8.35
N VAL A 103 3.13 5.99 7.56
CA VAL A 103 2.66 5.09 6.51
C VAL A 103 2.53 3.68 7.05
N ILE A 104 1.39 3.06 6.81
CA ILE A 104 1.08 1.67 7.14
C ILE A 104 1.29 0.84 5.88
N ARG A 105 2.10 -0.22 5.98
CA ARG A 105 2.30 -1.20 4.90
C ARG A 105 1.76 -2.55 5.32
N VAL A 106 0.71 -3.01 4.66
CA VAL A 106 0.06 -4.29 4.95
C VAL A 106 0.38 -5.29 3.86
N GLN A 107 1.20 -6.29 4.16
CA GLN A 107 1.51 -7.40 3.28
C GLN A 107 0.55 -8.54 3.59
N VAL A 108 -0.29 -8.90 2.63
CA VAL A 108 -1.22 -10.03 2.75
C VAL A 108 -0.73 -11.17 1.87
N THR A 109 -0.58 -12.37 2.43
CA THR A 109 -0.17 -13.59 1.74
C THR A 109 -1.12 -14.76 2.06
N GLY A 110 -0.93 -15.89 1.39
CA GLY A 110 -1.69 -17.11 1.68
C GLY A 110 -3.18 -17.00 1.34
N ALA A 111 -3.58 -16.07 0.47
CA ALA A 111 -4.98 -15.86 0.08
C ALA A 111 -5.37 -16.73 -1.13
N PRO A 112 -6.66 -17.09 -1.30
CA PRO A 112 -7.15 -17.85 -2.45
C PRO A 112 -7.24 -16.99 -3.73
N SER A 113 -7.31 -15.67 -3.59
CA SER A 113 -7.32 -14.72 -4.70
C SER A 113 -6.63 -13.40 -4.31
N VAL A 114 -6.09 -12.70 -5.31
CA VAL A 114 -5.51 -11.36 -5.12
C VAL A 114 -6.58 -10.37 -4.65
N ASP A 115 -7.81 -10.49 -5.14
CA ASP A 115 -8.92 -9.61 -4.72
C ASP A 115 -9.25 -9.75 -3.23
N LEU A 116 -9.26 -10.98 -2.70
CA LEU A 116 -9.45 -11.19 -1.28
C LEU A 116 -8.27 -10.61 -0.48
N ALA A 117 -7.04 -10.86 -0.93
CA ALA A 117 -5.84 -10.32 -0.30
C ALA A 117 -5.86 -8.79 -0.24
N ARG A 118 -6.21 -8.14 -1.36
CA ARG A 118 -6.33 -6.69 -1.48
C ARG A 118 -7.42 -6.17 -0.56
N GLY A 119 -8.57 -6.83 -0.53
CA GLY A 119 -9.67 -6.46 0.34
C GLY A 119 -9.33 -6.56 1.84
N VAL A 120 -8.59 -7.59 2.25
CA VAL A 120 -8.06 -7.70 3.63
C VAL A 120 -7.10 -6.55 3.92
N GLY A 121 -6.14 -6.28 3.03
CA GLY A 121 -5.20 -5.17 3.21
C GLY A 121 -5.90 -3.82 3.31
N LYS A 122 -6.87 -3.54 2.43
CA LYS A 122 -7.72 -2.34 2.45
C LYS A 122 -8.54 -2.23 3.74
N ALA A 123 -9.13 -3.32 4.21
CA ALA A 123 -9.87 -3.33 5.47
C ALA A 123 -9.02 -2.92 6.67
N VAL A 124 -7.74 -3.32 6.68
CA VAL A 124 -6.79 -2.93 7.72
C VAL A 124 -6.43 -1.45 7.61
N VAL A 125 -5.97 -0.99 6.44
CA VAL A 125 -5.52 0.42 6.28
C VAL A 125 -6.67 1.42 6.38
N ASN A 126 -7.92 1.00 6.16
CA ASN A 126 -9.11 1.84 6.29
C ASN A 126 -9.76 1.77 7.68
N SER A 127 -9.31 0.90 8.59
CA SER A 127 -9.92 0.76 9.92
C SER A 127 -9.62 2.00 10.77
N PRO A 128 -10.61 2.84 11.14
CA PRO A 128 -10.35 4.07 11.89
C PRO A 128 -9.72 3.78 13.26
N LEU A 129 -10.11 2.68 13.89
CA LEU A 129 -9.53 2.24 15.16
C LEU A 129 -8.05 1.87 14.97
N PHE A 130 -7.69 1.14 13.92
CA PHE A 130 -6.28 0.78 13.70
C PHE A 130 -5.45 2.01 13.32
N LYS A 131 -5.95 2.84 12.39
CA LYS A 131 -5.30 4.11 11.99
C LYS A 131 -5.03 5.03 13.18
N THR A 132 -5.97 5.17 14.12
CA THR A 132 -5.78 5.99 15.33
C THR A 132 -4.84 5.35 16.35
N ALA A 133 -4.78 4.02 16.43
CA ALA A 133 -3.80 3.32 17.26
C ALA A 133 -2.37 3.57 16.75
N VAL A 134 -2.18 3.49 15.42
CA VAL A 134 -0.91 3.81 14.77
C VAL A 134 -0.51 5.28 15.02
N ALA A 135 -1.42 6.24 14.83
CA ALA A 135 -1.15 7.65 15.13
C ALA A 135 -0.70 7.88 16.59
N GLY A 136 -1.25 7.10 17.52
CA GLY A 136 -0.91 7.15 18.94
C GLY A 136 0.35 6.37 19.33
N ASN A 137 1.02 5.69 18.40
CA ASN A 137 2.08 4.72 18.68
C ASN A 137 1.64 3.62 19.68
N ASP A 138 0.35 3.30 19.67
CA ASP A 138 -0.30 2.30 20.51
C ASP A 138 -0.39 0.98 19.73
N PRO A 139 0.37 -0.07 20.10
CA PRO A 139 0.39 -1.35 19.40
C PRO A 139 -0.85 -2.19 19.73
N ASN A 140 -2.04 -1.64 19.52
CA ASN A 140 -3.31 -2.29 19.79
C ASN A 140 -3.64 -3.34 18.73
N VAL A 141 -2.98 -4.50 18.82
CA VAL A 141 -3.11 -5.60 17.84
C VAL A 141 -4.53 -6.16 17.77
N GLY A 142 -5.33 -6.01 18.83
CA GLY A 142 -6.73 -6.39 18.83
C GLY A 142 -7.53 -5.65 17.76
N ARG A 143 -7.21 -4.37 17.50
CA ARG A 143 -7.86 -3.58 16.44
C ARG A 143 -7.47 -4.05 15.03
N LEU A 144 -6.24 -4.53 14.86
CA LEU A 144 -5.78 -5.16 13.61
C LEU A 144 -6.54 -6.46 13.35
N VAL A 145 -6.57 -7.37 14.33
CA VAL A 145 -7.28 -8.66 14.21
C VAL A 145 -8.78 -8.42 13.98
N ALA A 146 -9.39 -7.45 14.67
CA ALA A 146 -10.79 -7.09 14.49
C ALA A 146 -11.10 -6.57 13.07
N ALA A 147 -10.20 -5.77 12.47
CA ALA A 147 -10.38 -5.28 11.10
C ALA A 147 -10.38 -6.42 10.08
N VAL A 148 -9.42 -7.35 10.21
CA VAL A 148 -9.33 -8.56 9.36
C VAL A 148 -10.57 -9.44 9.54
N GLY A 149 -10.92 -9.75 10.80
CA GLY A 149 -12.05 -10.62 11.13
C GLY A 149 -13.39 -10.04 10.66
N SER A 150 -13.61 -8.75 10.82
CA SER A 150 -14.83 -8.06 10.36
C SER A 150 -14.99 -8.14 8.84
N TYR A 151 -13.92 -7.90 8.09
CA TYR A 151 -13.94 -7.99 6.64
C TYR A 151 -14.21 -9.43 6.18
N LEU A 152 -13.43 -10.39 6.67
CA LEU A 152 -13.55 -11.80 6.28
C LEU A 152 -14.90 -12.39 6.68
N GLY A 153 -15.41 -12.07 7.86
CA GLY A 153 -16.75 -12.52 8.30
C GLY A 153 -17.88 -12.02 7.39
N ARG A 154 -17.69 -10.90 6.67
CA ARG A 154 -18.67 -10.37 5.72
C ARG A 154 -18.54 -10.95 4.31
N VAL A 155 -17.32 -11.13 3.82
CA VAL A 155 -17.09 -11.49 2.40
C VAL A 155 -16.73 -12.96 2.18
N ALA A 156 -16.26 -13.65 3.22
CA ALA A 156 -15.82 -15.04 3.18
C ALA A 156 -16.10 -15.75 4.53
N PRO A 157 -17.36 -15.81 4.99
CA PRO A 157 -17.72 -16.34 6.31
C PRO A 157 -17.33 -17.80 6.53
N ASP A 158 -17.20 -18.59 5.45
CA ASP A 158 -16.86 -20.01 5.50
C ASP A 158 -15.33 -20.26 5.41
N LEU A 159 -14.51 -19.21 5.33
CA LEU A 159 -13.06 -19.33 5.25
C LEU A 159 -12.49 -19.70 6.62
N SER A 160 -11.86 -20.88 6.74
CA SER A 160 -11.13 -21.26 7.95
C SER A 160 -9.91 -20.36 8.14
N LEU A 161 -9.78 -19.78 9.33
CA LEU A 161 -8.66 -18.94 9.74
C LEU A 161 -7.70 -19.66 10.70
N ASP A 162 -7.79 -20.98 10.81
CA ASP A 162 -6.98 -21.77 11.76
C ASP A 162 -5.47 -21.63 11.51
N LYS A 163 -5.10 -21.38 10.25
CA LYS A 163 -3.72 -21.17 9.80
C LYS A 163 -3.34 -19.68 9.70
N CYS A 164 -4.27 -18.78 10.01
CA CYS A 164 -4.00 -17.35 9.88
C CYS A 164 -2.96 -16.91 10.91
N THR A 165 -1.95 -16.18 10.44
CA THR A 165 -0.93 -15.57 11.27
C THR A 165 -0.81 -14.09 10.96
N MET A 166 -0.46 -13.30 11.96
CA MET A 166 -0.22 -11.87 11.79
C MET A 166 1.06 -11.47 12.53
N SER A 167 1.81 -10.54 11.95
CA SER A 167 2.96 -9.90 12.58
C SER A 167 2.91 -8.38 12.39
N LEU A 168 3.54 -7.67 13.33
CA LEU A 168 3.71 -6.22 13.31
C LEU A 168 5.18 -5.91 13.60
N GLY A 169 5.83 -5.11 12.75
CA GLY A 169 7.27 -4.83 12.87
C GLY A 169 8.14 -6.10 12.82
N GLY A 170 7.68 -7.15 12.13
CA GLY A 170 8.33 -8.45 12.05
C GLY A 170 8.15 -9.35 13.29
N ARG A 171 7.46 -8.89 14.33
CA ARG A 171 7.13 -9.71 15.51
C ARG A 171 5.77 -10.38 15.35
N PRO A 172 5.65 -11.70 15.54
CA PRO A 172 4.36 -12.39 15.60
C PRO A 172 3.47 -11.76 16.68
N ILE A 173 2.19 -11.56 16.36
CA ILE A 173 1.19 -10.99 17.29
C ILE A 173 -0.07 -11.85 17.39
N PHE A 174 -0.31 -12.71 16.41
CA PHE A 174 -1.46 -13.59 16.36
C PHE A 174 -1.09 -14.87 15.61
N SER A 175 -1.38 -16.01 16.23
CA SER A 175 -1.26 -17.32 15.59
C SER A 175 -2.14 -18.35 16.30
N ALA A 176 -2.61 -19.35 15.55
CA ALA A 176 -3.42 -20.45 16.08
C ALA A 176 -4.64 -19.99 16.93
N GLY A 177 -5.28 -18.89 16.53
CA GLY A 177 -6.44 -18.33 17.24
C GLY A 177 -6.15 -17.59 18.54
N SER A 178 -4.87 -17.30 18.83
CA SER A 178 -4.44 -16.66 20.08
C SER A 178 -3.50 -15.48 19.82
N PHE A 179 -3.53 -14.50 20.72
CA PHE A 179 -2.57 -13.41 20.72
C PHE A 179 -1.24 -13.88 21.29
N ASP A 180 -0.15 -13.49 20.65
CA ASP A 180 1.22 -13.68 21.13
C ASP A 180 1.75 -12.31 21.59
N LEU A 181 1.41 -11.93 22.81
CA LEU A 181 1.77 -10.65 23.39
C LEU A 181 2.18 -10.78 24.85
N ASP A 182 3.34 -10.22 25.17
CA ASP A 182 3.77 -9.89 26.51
C ASP A 182 4.22 -8.41 26.58
N ASN A 183 4.59 -7.94 27.77
CA ASN A 183 5.02 -6.55 27.96
C ASN A 183 6.25 -6.17 27.12
N GLU A 184 7.13 -7.13 26.83
CA GLU A 184 8.33 -6.89 26.01
C GLU A 184 7.95 -6.73 24.53
N ALA A 185 7.05 -7.59 24.03
CA ALA A 185 6.46 -7.50 22.72
C ALA A 185 5.75 -6.16 22.55
N GLU A 186 4.85 -5.77 23.46
CA GLU A 186 4.16 -4.48 23.37
C GLU A 186 5.13 -3.30 23.33
N ALA A 187 6.16 -3.29 24.18
CA ALA A 187 7.18 -2.24 24.17
C ALA A 187 7.93 -2.17 22.82
N ALA A 188 8.28 -3.32 22.25
CA ALA A 188 8.96 -3.40 20.96
C ALA A 188 8.08 -2.99 19.78
N LEU A 189 6.79 -3.36 19.79
CA LEU A 189 5.82 -2.94 18.78
C LEU A 189 5.59 -1.43 18.81
N SER A 190 5.49 -0.84 20.01
CA SER A 190 5.38 0.60 20.19
C SER A 190 6.66 1.33 19.75
N ALA A 191 7.84 0.73 19.97
CA ALA A 191 9.09 1.26 19.44
C ALA A 191 9.15 1.23 17.91
N HIS A 192 8.69 0.14 17.29
CA HIS A 192 8.56 0.04 15.83
C HIS A 192 7.67 1.15 15.25
N MET A 193 6.51 1.42 15.88
CA MET A 193 5.64 2.52 15.45
C MET A 193 6.34 3.87 15.56
N ARG A 194 7.00 4.15 16.70
CA ARG A 194 7.76 5.41 16.89
C ARG A 194 8.90 5.56 15.90
N ASP A 195 9.59 4.48 15.57
CA ASP A 195 10.64 4.50 14.56
C ASP A 195 10.08 4.77 13.16
N ALA A 196 8.81 4.46 12.89
CA ALA A 196 8.16 4.77 11.62
C ALA A 196 7.53 6.18 11.57
N LEU A 197 7.52 6.92 12.68
CA LEU A 197 6.95 8.27 12.76
C LEU A 197 7.69 9.25 11.82
N ILE A 198 6.91 9.89 10.96
CA ILE A 198 7.31 10.98 10.07
C ILE A 198 7.13 12.28 10.88
N SER A 199 7.94 12.50 11.92
CA SER A 199 7.95 13.79 12.63
C SER A 199 9.04 14.70 12.09
N ASP A 200 8.70 15.97 11.96
CA ASP A 200 9.61 17.05 11.60
C ASP A 200 10.18 17.70 12.88
N ASP A 201 10.69 16.89 13.81
CA ASP A 201 11.16 17.41 15.12
C ASP A 201 12.39 18.32 15.01
N ASN A 202 12.94 18.52 13.80
CA ASN A 202 14.10 19.40 13.60
C ASN A 202 13.96 20.44 12.47
N GLY A 203 12.84 20.52 11.74
CA GLY A 203 12.57 21.60 10.75
C GLY A 203 13.70 21.90 9.75
N ALA A 204 14.56 20.92 9.44
CA ALA A 204 15.84 21.15 8.76
C ALA A 204 16.21 20.08 7.73
N SER A 205 15.31 19.15 7.38
CA SER A 205 15.58 18.23 6.29
C SER A 205 15.18 18.87 4.96
N LEU A 206 16.15 19.08 4.06
CA LEU A 206 15.90 19.38 2.64
C LEU A 206 15.26 18.18 1.90
N LEU A 207 15.16 17.02 2.56
CA LEU A 207 14.58 15.79 2.04
C LEU A 207 13.30 15.48 2.82
N TYR A 208 12.16 15.64 2.16
CA TYR A 208 10.87 15.18 2.66
C TYR A 208 10.45 13.92 1.91
N PRO A 209 10.02 12.84 2.59
CA PRO A 209 10.07 12.66 4.05
C PRO A 209 11.48 12.31 4.55
N PRO A 210 11.77 12.45 5.86
CA PRO A 210 13.09 12.17 6.45
C PRO A 210 13.57 10.72 6.26
N HIS A 211 12.65 9.78 6.01
CA HIS A 211 12.93 8.39 5.69
C HIS A 211 11.73 7.70 5.02
N GLN A 212 11.92 6.47 4.54
CA GLN A 212 10.87 5.65 3.93
C GLN A 212 10.33 4.52 4.83
N ARG A 213 10.66 4.52 6.13
CA ARG A 213 10.15 3.53 7.10
C ARG A 213 8.63 3.56 7.16
N CYS A 214 8.03 2.39 7.40
CA CYS A 214 6.59 2.19 7.50
C CYS A 214 6.26 1.38 8.75
N VAL A 215 5.01 1.46 9.19
CA VAL A 215 4.43 0.50 10.13
C VAL A 215 4.12 -0.78 9.34
N GLU A 216 5.03 -1.74 9.44
CA GLU A 216 4.99 -3.01 8.72
C GLU A 216 4.02 -3.99 9.39
N VAL A 217 2.99 -4.40 8.66
CA VAL A 217 2.01 -5.41 9.05
C VAL A 217 2.11 -6.55 8.06
N ALA A 218 2.27 -7.79 8.52
CA ALA A 218 2.15 -8.97 7.67
C ALA A 218 0.99 -9.84 8.14
N ILE A 219 0.21 -10.34 7.17
CA ILE A 219 -0.96 -11.20 7.40
C ILE A 219 -0.84 -12.37 6.43
N ASP A 220 -0.64 -13.57 6.94
CA ASP A 220 -0.75 -14.78 6.14
C ASP A 220 -2.09 -15.46 6.44
N LEU A 221 -2.92 -15.67 5.42
CA LEU A 221 -4.21 -16.34 5.60
C LEU A 221 -4.10 -17.87 5.59
N GLY A 222 -3.00 -18.45 5.08
CA GLY A 222 -2.74 -19.89 5.10
C GLY A 222 -3.67 -20.78 4.28
N VAL A 223 -4.40 -20.20 3.31
CA VAL A 223 -5.51 -20.86 2.57
C VAL A 223 -5.37 -20.76 1.04
N GLY A 224 -4.23 -20.28 0.54
CA GLY A 224 -3.92 -20.16 -0.89
C GLY A 224 -2.48 -19.73 -1.15
N ASP A 225 -2.20 -19.24 -2.35
CA ASP A 225 -0.86 -18.87 -2.83
C ASP A 225 -0.78 -17.42 -3.34
N LYS A 226 -1.86 -16.63 -3.19
CA LYS A 226 -1.92 -15.25 -3.65
C LYS A 226 -1.59 -14.29 -2.52
N GLY A 227 -1.08 -13.13 -2.90
CA GLY A 227 -0.76 -12.06 -1.98
C GLY A 227 -0.65 -10.71 -2.67
N VAL A 228 -0.65 -9.65 -1.87
CA VAL A 228 -0.52 -8.27 -2.30
C VAL A 228 -0.07 -7.40 -1.14
N THR A 229 0.59 -6.28 -1.44
CA THR A 229 0.94 -5.25 -0.48
C THR A 229 -0.05 -4.09 -0.63
N VAL A 230 -0.63 -3.62 0.47
CA VAL A 230 -1.51 -2.45 0.50
C VAL A 230 -0.88 -1.36 1.37
N LEU A 231 -0.87 -0.13 0.89
CA LEU A 231 -0.40 1.04 1.63
C LEU A 231 -1.56 1.86 2.19
N GLY A 232 -1.33 2.50 3.32
CA GLY A 232 -2.18 3.58 3.78
C GLY A 232 -1.48 4.48 4.78
N SER A 233 -2.25 5.32 5.45
CA SER A 233 -1.74 6.23 6.48
C SER A 233 -2.45 6.01 7.81
N ASP A 234 -1.99 6.68 8.85
CA ASP A 234 -2.70 6.82 10.12
C ASP A 234 -3.87 7.82 10.03
N LEU A 235 -4.59 8.03 11.15
CA LEU A 235 -5.68 9.01 11.26
C LEU A 235 -5.36 9.94 12.42
N THR A 236 -5.02 11.18 12.10
CA THR A 236 -4.55 12.18 13.06
C THR A 236 -5.61 13.27 13.28
N ARG A 237 -5.34 14.15 14.26
CA ARG A 237 -6.17 15.35 14.45
C ARG A 237 -6.04 16.33 13.29
N GLU A 238 -4.84 16.45 12.74
CA GLU A 238 -4.56 17.34 11.61
C GLU A 238 -5.40 16.97 10.36
N TYR A 239 -5.62 15.68 10.09
CA TYR A 239 -6.56 15.25 9.04
C TYR A 239 -7.96 15.85 9.25
N VAL A 240 -8.47 15.82 10.48
CA VAL A 240 -9.78 16.38 10.83
C VAL A 240 -9.76 17.90 10.69
N ASP A 241 -8.72 18.57 11.19
CA ASP A 241 -8.60 20.03 11.12
C ASP A 241 -8.55 20.51 9.65
N ILE A 242 -7.73 19.88 8.80
CA ILE A 242 -7.63 20.17 7.35
C ILE A 242 -9.00 20.07 6.69
N ASN A 243 -9.73 18.97 6.93
CA ASN A 243 -10.98 18.67 6.22
C ASN A 243 -12.22 19.34 6.83
N ALA A 244 -12.15 19.82 8.08
CA ALA A 244 -13.23 20.56 8.73
C ALA A 244 -13.20 22.06 8.40
N ASP A 245 -12.01 22.64 8.24
CA ASP A 245 -11.83 24.07 8.05
C ASP A 245 -11.86 24.50 6.57
N TYR A 246 -11.59 23.59 5.64
CA TYR A 246 -11.68 23.84 4.20
C TYR A 246 -13.04 23.46 3.61
N ARG A 247 -13.52 24.28 2.66
CA ARG A 247 -14.42 23.80 1.61
C ARG A 247 -13.53 23.21 0.51
N SER A 248 -13.24 21.92 0.58
CA SER A 248 -12.57 21.16 -0.49
C SER A 248 -13.51 20.84 -1.65
#